data_AF-A0A924IAK7-F1
#
_entry.id   AF-A0A924IAK7-F1
#
_cell.length_a   1.000
_cell.length_b   1.000
_cell.length_c   1.000
_cell.angle_alpha   90.00
_cell.angle_beta   90.00
_cell.angle_gamma   90.00
#
_symmetry.space_group_name_H-M   'P 1'
#
loop_
_entity.id
_entity.type
_entity.pdbx_description
1 polymer ?
#
loop_
_entity_poly.entity_id
_entity_poly.type
_entity_poly.pdbx_seq_one_letter_code
_entity_poly.pdbx_strand_id
1 'polypeptide(L)'
;MNELIQQITSRTGLSPDQAQGAAEAVIHFLKERLPAPLASHLDSLLGSNSEGTTEGEAPAEGGGLLGNLTHGLGGLLGGGETPR
;
A
#
# COMPACT_ATOMS: atom_id res chain seq x y z
N MET A 1 0.48 -7.67 5.92
CA MET A 1 0.92 -8.09 7.29
C MET A 1 2.09 -9.08 7.27
N ASN A 2 2.07 -10.13 6.43
CA ASN A 2 3.10 -11.19 6.43
C ASN A 2 4.54 -10.69 6.20
N GLU A 3 4.72 -9.77 5.25
CA GLU A 3 6.00 -9.09 4.96
C GLU A 3 6.57 -8.35 6.19
N LEU A 4 5.72 -7.61 6.90
CA LEU A 4 6.12 -6.85 8.08
C LEU A 4 6.56 -7.80 9.21
N ILE A 5 5.83 -8.90 9.39
CA ILE A 5 6.19 -9.96 10.34
C ILE A 5 7.55 -10.57 9.95
N GLN A 6 7.78 -10.92 8.68
CA GLN A 6 9.08 -11.45 8.22
C GLN A 6 10.25 -10.48 8.43
N GLN A 7 10.03 -9.19 8.20
CA GLN A 7 11.07 -8.18 8.44
C GLN A 7 11.36 -8.06 9.93
N ILE A 8 10.34 -8.05 10.78
CA ILE A 8 10.53 -7.99 12.22
C ILE A 8 11.24 -9.24 12.72
N THR A 9 10.79 -10.44 12.34
CA THR A 9 11.43 -11.70 12.74
C THR A 9 12.88 -11.79 12.24
N SER A 10 13.16 -11.42 10.99
CA SER A 10 14.54 -11.41 10.46
C SER A 10 15.47 -10.42 11.16
N ARG A 11 14.95 -9.27 11.62
CA ARG A 11 15.75 -8.20 12.23
C ARG A 11 15.89 -8.34 13.75
N THR A 12 14.91 -8.96 14.41
CA THR A 12 14.83 -9.04 15.88
C THR A 12 14.99 -10.45 16.42
N GLY A 13 14.86 -11.48 15.56
CA GLY A 13 14.86 -12.88 15.96
C GLY A 13 13.59 -13.34 16.70
N LEU A 14 12.55 -12.52 16.75
CA LEU A 14 11.28 -12.85 17.40
C LEU A 14 10.55 -13.99 16.67
N SER A 15 9.77 -14.77 17.41
CA SER A 15 8.83 -15.74 16.82
C SER A 15 7.72 -15.00 16.05
N PRO A 16 7.14 -15.60 14.99
CA PRO A 16 6.13 -14.94 14.16
C PRO A 16 4.92 -14.42 14.96
N ASP A 17 4.45 -15.15 15.96
CA ASP A 17 3.36 -14.69 16.85
C ASP A 17 3.74 -13.44 17.66
N GLN A 18 4.99 -13.36 18.14
CA GLN A 18 5.48 -12.20 18.88
C GLN A 18 5.73 -11.00 17.94
N ALA A 19 6.19 -11.26 16.72
CA ALA A 19 6.39 -10.23 15.71
C ALA A 19 5.06 -9.63 15.24
N GLN A 20 3.99 -10.43 15.15
CA GLN A 20 2.65 -9.92 14.88
C GLN A 20 2.16 -8.99 15.99
N GLY A 21 2.24 -9.43 17.26
CA GLY A 21 1.85 -8.59 18.40
C GLY A 21 2.67 -7.30 18.50
N ALA A 22 3.97 -7.35 18.18
CA ALA A 22 4.83 -6.18 18.14
C ALA A 22 4.43 -5.22 17.00
N ALA A 23 4.13 -5.74 15.81
CA ALA A 23 3.67 -4.93 14.68
C ALA A 23 2.35 -4.21 15.01
N GLU A 24 1.38 -4.92 15.58
CA GLU A 24 0.10 -4.35 15.99
C GLU A 24 0.26 -3.27 17.05
N ALA A 25 1.09 -3.48 18.07
CA ALA A 25 1.36 -2.49 19.11
C ALA A 25 1.99 -1.19 18.53
N VAL A 26 2.92 -1.33 17.59
CA VAL A 26 3.55 -0.18 16.90
C VAL A 26 2.54 0.54 16.02
N ILE A 27 1.71 -0.19 15.27
CA ILE A 27 0.64 0.40 14.45
C ILE A 27 -0.35 1.16 15.34
N HIS A 28 -0.75 0.60 16.48
CA HIS A 28 -1.65 1.26 17.42
C HIS A 28 -1.04 2.55 17.98
N PHE A 29 0.22 2.50 18.41
CA PHE A 29 0.96 3.68 18.86
C PHE A 29 1.08 4.75 17.78
N LEU A 30 1.36 4.35 16.54
CA LEU A 30 1.40 5.27 15.40
C LEU A 30 0.02 5.87 15.12
N LYS A 31 -1.08 5.12 15.24
CA LYS A 31 -2.45 5.64 15.08
C LYS A 31 -2.81 6.65 16.18
N GLU A 32 -2.29 6.50 17.39
CA GLU A 32 -2.47 7.48 18.48
C GLU A 32 -1.64 8.75 18.29
N ARG A 33 -0.47 8.64 17.64
CA ARG A 33 0.46 9.77 17.41
C ARG A 33 0.27 10.48 16.07
N LEU A 34 -0.29 9.80 15.07
CA LEU A 34 -0.54 10.34 13.74
C LEU A 34 -2.00 10.82 13.63
N PRO A 35 -2.23 12.07 13.15
CA PRO A 35 -3.58 12.56 12.89
C PRO A 35 -4.33 11.62 11.92
N ALA A 36 -5.64 11.45 12.16
CA ALA A 36 -6.55 10.57 11.42
C ALA A 36 -6.31 10.41 9.90
N PRO A 37 -6.02 11.46 9.10
CA PRO A 37 -5.74 11.29 7.66
C PRO A 37 -4.57 10.36 7.36
N LEU A 38 -3.51 10.33 8.17
CA LEU A 38 -2.33 9.49 7.93
C LEU A 38 -2.55 8.03 8.34
N ALA A 39 -3.34 7.80 9.39
CA ALA A 39 -3.71 6.45 9.83
C ALA A 39 -4.46 5.69 8.73
N SER A 40 -5.40 6.35 8.05
CA SER A 40 -6.13 5.77 6.91
C SER A 40 -5.21 5.42 5.74
N HIS A 41 -4.16 6.22 5.48
CA HIS A 41 -3.18 5.91 4.43
C HIS A 41 -2.28 4.73 4.81
N LEU A 42 -1.85 4.62 6.07
CA LEU A 42 -1.09 3.45 6.54
C LEU A 42 -1.92 2.17 6.42
N ASP A 43 -3.20 2.22 6.80
CA ASP A 43 -4.12 1.08 6.72
C ASP A 43 -4.32 0.65 5.26
N SER A 44 -4.51 1.60 4.34
CA SER A 44 -4.58 1.33 2.89
C SER A 44 -3.30 0.72 2.34
N LEU A 45 -2.11 1.16 2.77
CA LEU A 45 -0.85 0.59 2.33
C LEU A 45 -0.63 -0.82 2.91
N LEU A 46 -0.94 -1.02 4.19
CA LEU A 46 -0.76 -2.31 4.87
C LEU A 46 -1.79 -3.36 4.40
N GLY A 47 -3.00 -2.91 4.07
CA GLY A 47 -4.06 -3.68 3.43
C GLY A 47 -3.74 -4.00 1.98
N SER A 48 -3.29 -3.00 1.20
CA SER A 48 -2.87 -3.19 -0.20
C SER A 48 -1.65 -4.10 -0.34
N ASN A 49 -0.80 -4.22 0.68
CA ASN A 49 0.32 -5.16 0.70
C ASN A 49 -0.07 -6.59 1.16
N SER A 50 -1.37 -6.83 1.41
CA SER A 50 -1.92 -8.15 1.79
C SER A 50 -2.82 -8.75 0.71
N GLU A 51 -3.18 -7.99 -0.33
CA GLU A 51 -3.82 -8.52 -1.52
C GLU A 51 -2.74 -8.73 -2.58
N GLY A 52 -2.45 -10.00 -2.84
CA GLY A 52 -1.61 -10.38 -3.95
C GLY A 52 -2.10 -9.70 -5.22
N THR A 53 -1.16 -9.17 -5.98
CA THR A 53 -1.26 -9.16 -7.43
C THR A 53 -1.52 -10.60 -7.88
N THR A 54 -2.77 -11.02 -7.87
CA THR A 54 -3.23 -12.21 -8.57
C THR A 54 -2.99 -11.93 -10.05
N GLU A 55 -2.01 -12.63 -10.59
CA GLU A 55 -1.91 -12.94 -12.01
C GLU A 55 -3.27 -13.48 -12.49
N GLY A 56 -3.85 -12.85 -13.52
CA GLY A 56 -5.06 -13.36 -14.18
C GLY A 56 -6.24 -12.37 -14.20
N GLU A 57 -6.07 -11.25 -14.90
CA GLU A 57 -7.02 -10.70 -15.88
C GLU A 57 -6.58 -9.25 -16.18
N ALA A 58 -6.06 -9.02 -17.38
CA ALA A 58 -6.10 -7.70 -18.00
C ALA A 58 -7.25 -7.74 -19.01
N PRO A 59 -8.07 -6.67 -19.10
CA PRO A 59 -7.51 -5.45 -19.66
C PRO A 59 -7.86 -4.20 -18.83
N ALA A 60 -6.81 -3.41 -18.58
CA ALA A 60 -6.90 -1.95 -18.46
C ALA A 60 -7.66 -1.32 -17.28
N GLU A 61 -7.45 -1.76 -16.03
CA GLU A 61 -7.77 -0.93 -14.84
C GLU A 61 -6.67 -1.01 -13.76
N GLY A 62 -5.41 -1.10 -14.18
CA GLY A 62 -4.21 -1.06 -13.32
C GLY A 62 -3.89 0.35 -12.82
N GLY A 63 -4.86 1.00 -12.18
CA GLY A 63 -4.89 2.43 -11.90
C GLY A 63 -4.59 2.82 -10.45
N GLY A 64 -4.02 1.97 -9.61
CA GLY A 64 -3.69 2.37 -8.22
C GLY A 64 -2.80 3.61 -8.24
N LEU A 65 -3.17 4.67 -7.49
CA LEU A 65 -2.53 6.00 -7.29
C LEU A 65 -1.53 6.48 -8.36
N LEU A 66 -0.43 5.75 -8.57
CA LEU A 66 0.50 5.93 -9.67
C LEU A 66 -0.16 5.88 -11.05
N GLY A 67 -1.14 4.99 -11.28
CA GLY A 67 -1.92 4.94 -12.50
C GLY A 67 -2.81 6.18 -12.70
N ASN A 68 -3.42 6.70 -11.63
CA ASN A 68 -4.17 7.97 -11.68
C ASN A 68 -3.25 9.18 -11.88
N LEU A 69 -2.03 9.16 -11.32
CA LEU A 69 -1.02 10.20 -11.51
C LEU A 69 -0.45 10.19 -12.94
N THR A 70 -0.14 9.02 -13.48
CA THR A 70 0.36 8.88 -14.86
C THR A 70 -0.74 9.12 -15.89
N HIS A 71 -1.99 8.76 -15.59
CA HIS A 71 -3.14 9.07 -16.45
C HIS A 71 -3.47 10.57 -16.43
N GLY A 72 -3.46 11.21 -15.26
CA GLY A 72 -3.67 12.66 -15.12
C GLY A 72 -2.56 13.49 -15.76
N LEU A 73 -1.31 13.07 -15.61
CA LEU A 73 -0.17 13.73 -16.27
C LEU A 73 -0.12 13.39 -17.77
N GLY A 74 -0.45 12.15 -18.16
CA GLY A 74 -0.51 11.72 -19.55
C GLY A 74 -1.61 12.44 -20.34
N GLY A 75 -2.74 12.75 -19.71
CA GLY A 75 -3.79 13.59 -20.30
C GLY A 75 -3.35 15.05 -20.50
N LEU A 76 -2.49 15.59 -19.64
CA LEU A 76 -1.97 16.96 -19.75
C LEU A 76 -0.70 17.08 -20.60
N LEU A 77 0.07 15.99 -20.73
CA LEU A 77 1.33 15.95 -21.46
C LEU A 77 1.20 15.35 -22.86
N GLY A 78 0.10 14.62 -23.14
CA GLY A 78 -0.15 13.98 -24.44
C GLY A 78 -1.56 14.14 -25.00
N GLY A 79 -2.50 14.79 -24.30
CA GLY A 79 -3.93 14.84 -24.67
C GLY A 79 -4.38 16.06 -25.50
N GLY A 80 -3.53 16.54 -26.41
CA GLY A 80 -3.81 17.71 -27.26
C GLY A 80 -4.33 17.40 -28.67
N GLU A 81 -4.67 16.16 -29.03
CA GLU A 81 -5.12 15.82 -30.39
C GLU A 81 -6.46 15.11 -30.39
N THR A 82 -7.51 15.92 -30.57
CA THR A 82 -8.86 15.48 -30.92
C THR A 82 -8.86 14.77 -32.28
N PRO A 83 -9.40 13.55 -32.41
CA PRO A 83 -9.71 13.00 -33.72
C PRO A 83 -10.93 13.72 -34.30
N ARG A 84 -10.78 14.29 -35.50
CA ARG A 84 -11.88 14.63 -36.40
C ARG A 84 -11.84 13.74 -37.62
#